data_AF-A0A7V9IFH6-F1
#
_entry.id   AF-A0A7V9IFH6-F1
#
_cell.length_a   1.000
_cell.length_b   1.000
_cell.length_c   1.000
_cell.angle_alpha   90.00
_cell.angle_beta   90.00
_cell.angle_gamma   90.00
#
_symmetry.space_group_name_H-M   'P 1'
#
loop_
_entity.id
_entity.type
_entity.pdbx_description
1 polymer ?
#
loop_
_entity_poly.entity_id
_entity_poly.type
_entity_poly.pdbx_seq_one_letter_code
_entity_poly.pdbx_strand_id
1 'polypeptide(L)' 'VYAYDVRTGRWRRLADLPTPRHGLGAVTRAGRVYAVAGGPQPGLTVSGAVESLAVDP' A
#
# COMPACT_ATOMS: atom_id res chain seq x y z
N VAL A 1 4.30 -5.67 2.78
CA VAL A 1 4.10 -4.22 3.10
C VAL A 1 4.51 -3.98 4.55
N TYR A 2 4.96 -2.78 4.92
CA TYR A 2 5.29 -2.46 6.32
C TYR A 2 4.54 -1.22 6.80
N ALA A 3 4.13 -1.22 8.07
CA ALA A 3 3.57 -0.06 8.75
C ALA A 3 4.51 0.39 9.87
N TYR A 4 4.74 1.69 9.97
CA TYR A 4 5.53 2.30 11.03
C TYR A 4 4.62 2.82 12.14
N ASP A 5 4.86 2.37 13.37
CA ASP A 5 4.21 2.91 14.55
C ASP A 5 5.07 4.07 15.10
N VAL A 6 4.52 5.28 15.01
CA VAL A 6 5.19 6.51 15.47
C VAL A 6 5.29 6.61 16.99
N ARG A 7 4.46 5.90 17.76
CA ARG A 7 4.50 5.91 19.23
C ARG A 7 5.65 5.04 19.74
N THR A 8 5.85 3.88 19.13
CA THR A 8 6.86 2.91 19.56
C THR A 8 8.16 3.00 18.76
N GLY A 9 8.14 3.70 17.63
CA GLY A 9 9.29 3.87 16.74
C GLY A 9 9.67 2.59 16.00
N ARG A 10 8.71 1.68 15.77
CA ARG A 10 8.96 0.35 15.22
C ARG A 10 8.17 0.10 13.96
N TRP A 11 8.77 -0.70 13.07
CA TRP A 11 8.10 -1.24 11.91
C TRP A 11 7.42 -2.57 12.24
N ARG A 12 6.20 -2.77 11.75
CA ARG A 12 5.50 -4.06 11.74
C ARG A 12 5.20 -4.49 10.31
N ARG A 13 5.26 -5.80 10.07
CA ARG A 13 4.93 -6.39 8.75
C ARG A 13 3.41 -6.48 8.60
N LEU A 14 2.91 -6.07 7.44
CA LEU A 14 1.54 -6.25 6.99
C LEU A 14 1.49 -7.29 5.86
N ALA A 15 0.27 -7.71 5.49
CA ALA A 15 0.04 -8.49 4.28
C ALA A 15 0.64 -7.79 3.05
N ASP A 16 1.14 -8.57 2.11
CA ASP A 16 1.65 -8.05 0.85
C ASP A 16 0.51 -7.63 -0.08
N LEU A 17 0.78 -6.67 -0.96
CA LEU A 17 -0.15 -6.37 -2.04
C LEU A 17 -0.09 -7.53 -3.05
N PRO A 18 -1.24 -8.00 -3.58
CA PRO A 18 -1.25 -9.03 -4.62
C PRO A 18 -0.47 -8.61 -5.86
N THR A 19 -0.55 -7.32 -6.23
CA THR A 19 0.22 -6.77 -7.34
C THR A 19 1.35 -5.87 -6.84
N PRO A 20 2.59 -6.02 -7.37
CA PRO A 20 3.63 -5.02 -7.17
C PRO A 20 3.21 -3.63 -7.67
N ARG A 21 3.76 -2.58 -7.04
CA ARG A 21 3.43 -1.18 -7.34
C ARG A 21 4.68 -0.31 -7.30
N HIS A 22 4.85 0.53 -8.32
CA HIS A 22 5.63 1.77 -8.30
C HIS A 22 4.74 2.92 -8.79
N GLY A 23 5.08 4.17 -8.44
CA GLY A 23 4.37 5.35 -8.95
C GLY A 23 2.87 5.41 -8.62
N LEU A 24 2.44 4.73 -7.55
CA LEU A 24 1.03 4.68 -7.13
C LEU A 24 0.60 5.94 -6.34
N GLY A 25 -0.71 6.18 -6.31
CA GLY A 25 -1.35 6.99 -5.28
C GLY A 25 -1.80 6.15 -4.08
N ALA A 26 -1.88 6.75 -2.89
CA ALA A 26 -2.39 6.09 -1.70
C ALA A 26 -3.34 6.99 -0.90
N VAL A 27 -4.45 6.43 -0.42
CA VAL A 27 -5.44 7.14 0.42
C VAL A 27 -5.93 6.25 1.56
N THR A 28 -6.41 6.87 2.65
CA THR A 28 -6.97 6.14 3.79
C THR A 28 -8.46 6.40 3.93
N ARG A 29 -9.21 5.35 4.31
CA ARG A 29 -10.64 5.46 4.68
C ARG A 29 -11.05 4.25 5.51
N ALA A 30 -11.81 4.48 6.58
CA ALA A 30 -12.43 3.43 7.41
C ALA A 30 -11.45 2.32 7.84
N GLY A 31 -10.28 2.68 8.38
CA GLY A 31 -9.28 1.72 8.87
C GLY A 31 -8.51 0.97 7.79
N ARG A 32 -8.56 1.45 6.53
CA ARG A 32 -7.85 0.83 5.40
C ARG A 32 -6.99 1.84 4.67
N VAL A 33 -5.91 1.35 4.06
CA VAL A 33 -5.14 2.06 3.04
C VAL A 33 -5.50 1.47 1.68
N TYR A 34 -5.72 2.33 0.70
CA TYR A 34 -6.00 1.98 -0.69
C TYR A 34 -4.80 2.37 -1.54
N ALA A 35 -4.28 1.41 -2.31
CA ALA A 35 -3.28 1.61 -3.34
C ALA A 35 -3.98 1.77 -4.69
N VAL A 36 -3.79 2.92 -5.33
CA VAL A 36 -4.50 3.30 -6.56
C VAL A 36 -3.49 3.46 -7.71
N ALA A 37 -3.77 2.80 -8.84
CA ALA A 37 -2.97 2.86 -10.06
C ALA A 37 -1.49 2.48 -9.82
N GLY A 38 -0.55 3.18 -10.47
CA GLY A 38 0.87 2.80 -10.52
C GLY A 38 1.11 1.60 -11.45
N GLY A 39 2.32 1.05 -11.43
CA GLY A 39 2.72 -0.06 -12.31
C GLY A 39 3.36 -1.24 -11.58
N PRO A 40 3.26 -2.48 -12.10
CA PRO A 40 3.96 -3.64 -11.53
C PRO A 40 5.48 -3.60 -11.68
N GLN A 41 6.01 -2.83 -12.64
CA GLN A 41 7.43 -2.75 -12.94
C GLN A 41 7.84 -1.33 -13.36
N PRO A 42 9.01 -0.80 -12.94
CA PRO A 42 9.46 0.54 -13.34
C PRO A 42 9.43 0.75 -14.86
N GLY A 43 9.26 2.01 -15.30
CA GLY A 43 9.22 2.36 -16.72
C GLY A 43 7.82 2.58 -17.29
N LEU A 44 6.98 3.32 -16.57
CA LEU A 44 5.63 3.74 -17.02
C LEU A 44 4.65 2.58 -17.30
N THR A 45 4.86 1.39 -16.73
CA THR A 45 3.80 0.38 -16.70
C THR A 45 2.64 0.86 -15.84
N VAL A 46 1.42 0.44 -16.18
CA VAL A 46 0.20 0.85 -15.50
C VAL A 46 -0.63 -0.35 -15.05
N SER A 47 -1.32 -0.20 -13.93
CA SER A 47 -2.26 -1.14 -13.37
C SER A 47 -3.63 -0.50 -13.24
N GLY A 48 -4.67 -1.23 -13.67
CA GLY A 48 -6.06 -0.85 -13.45
C GLY A 48 -6.62 -1.27 -12.08
N ALA A 49 -5.85 -1.99 -11.27
CA ALA A 49 -6.32 -2.48 -9.98
C ALA A 49 -6.24 -1.40 -8.88
N VAL A 50 -7.27 -1.39 -8.02
CA VAL A 50 -7.27 -0.69 -6.74
C VAL A 50 -7.30 -1.74 -5.65
N GLU A 51 -6.23 -1.82 -4.87
CA GLU A 51 -6.07 -2.80 -3.80
C GLU A 51 -6.16 -2.11 -2.45
N SER A 52 -6.63 -2.82 -1.43
CA SER A 52 -6.70 -2.27 -0.08
C SER A 52 -6.17 -3.23 0.97
N LEU A 53 -5.51 -2.67 1.98
CA LEU A 53 -5.02 -3.37 3.15
C LEU A 53 -5.69 -2.80 4.40
N ALA A 54 -6.10 -3.70 5.31
CA ALA A 54 -6.51 -3.30 6.64
C ALA A 54 -5.27 -2.78 7.40
N VAL A 55 -5.44 -1.65 8.07
CA VAL A 55 -4.45 -1.10 8.99
C VAL A 55 -5.11 -1.12 10.35
N ASP A 56 -5.26 -2.32 10.91
CA ASP A 56 -5.77 -2.47 12.27
C ASP A 56 -4.93 -1.60 13.23
N PRO A 57 -5.55 -0.99 14.25
CA PRO A 57 -4.83 -0.33 15.35
C PRO A 57 -3.82 -1.25 16.04
#